data_AF-A0A135WPE9-F1
#
_entry.id   AF-A0A135WPE9-F1
#
_cell.length_a   1.000
_cell.length_b   1.000
_cell.length_c   1.000
_cell.angle_alpha   90.00
_cell.angle_beta   90.00
_cell.angle_gamma   90.00
#
_symmetry.space_group_name_H-M   'P 1'
#
loop_
_entity.id
_entity.type
_entity.pdbx_description
1 polymer ?
#
loop_
_entity_poly.entity_id
_entity_poly.type
_entity_poly.pdbx_seq_one_letter_code
_entity_poly.pdbx_strand_id
1 'polypeptide(L)'
;MDNISNLIEVLTEYLINQNETNQKSNIFTTENIAIFAALLSFGGLLYTVRKNSKLQNANARVEWIQNVRNVTAEIISSYSSALNEDDPEEVQKIIVEVREKIERLILFFGHETKKEKDIDVLDIKSNKGKNSLIVDFLTKLSDDFLKYNKNVKSRILSQAEARLDSLNSELQDNNIVGIEYQEVIEIDGRNHMSTEYKYNEEVKSQYDKEASKVKEIKKFNEELANDLVKLRNIIRIYLKIEWNKAKKGK
;
A
#
# COMPACT_ATOMS: atom_id res chain seq x y z
N MET A 1 30.18 19.52 -3.74
CA MET A 1 30.00 19.86 -5.16
C MET A 1 31.35 20.30 -5.72
N ASP A 2 32.44 19.61 -5.37
CA ASP A 2 33.68 20.35 -5.10
C ASP A 2 34.78 20.18 -6.16
N ASN A 3 34.70 19.14 -7.02
CA ASN A 3 35.77 18.91 -8.00
C ASN A 3 35.74 19.83 -9.23
N ILE A 4 34.56 20.32 -9.65
CA ILE A 4 34.47 21.21 -10.82
C ILE A 4 34.78 22.66 -10.42
N SER A 5 34.33 23.08 -9.23
CA SER A 5 34.67 24.39 -8.69
C SER A 5 36.19 24.50 -8.48
N ASN A 6 36.81 23.48 -7.88
CA ASN A 6 38.26 23.43 -7.71
C ASN A 6 39.01 23.42 -9.04
N LEU A 7 38.49 22.75 -10.08
CA LEU A 7 39.13 22.76 -11.40
C LEU A 7 39.08 24.16 -12.04
N ILE A 8 37.94 24.85 -11.92
CA ILE A 8 37.78 26.23 -12.41
C ILE A 8 38.70 27.17 -11.64
N GLU A 9 38.78 27.03 -10.32
CA GLU A 9 39.61 27.86 -9.44
C GLU A 9 41.11 27.66 -9.72
N VAL A 10 41.55 26.40 -9.86
CA VAL A 10 42.93 26.05 -10.28
C VAL A 10 43.26 26.58 -11.66
N LEU A 11 42.33 26.53 -12.62
CA LEU A 11 42.52 27.11 -13.95
C LEU A 11 42.56 28.63 -13.91
N THR A 12 41.79 29.26 -13.01
CA THR A 12 41.76 30.73 -12.85
C THR A 12 43.04 31.23 -12.20
N GLU A 13 43.52 30.55 -11.16
CA GLU A 13 44.81 30.84 -10.52
C GLU A 13 45.98 30.62 -11.48
N TYR A 14 45.96 29.54 -12.28
CA TYR A 14 46.97 29.30 -13.32
C TYR A 14 47.00 30.44 -14.36
N LEU A 15 45.85 30.97 -14.76
CA LEU A 15 45.75 32.10 -15.69
C LEU A 15 46.24 33.42 -15.10
N ILE A 16 45.95 33.69 -13.83
CA ILE A 16 46.43 34.91 -13.14
C ILE A 16 47.96 34.87 -13.01
N ASN A 17 48.50 33.72 -12.62
CA ASN A 17 49.94 33.54 -12.40
C ASN A 17 50.76 33.60 -13.72
N GLN A 18 50.16 33.19 -14.84
CA GLN A 18 50.73 33.30 -16.19
C GLN A 18 50.66 34.72 -16.77
N ASN A 19 49.75 35.57 -16.26
CA ASN A 19 49.58 36.95 -16.72
C ASN A 19 50.63 37.89 -16.08
N GLU A 20 51.03 37.64 -14.83
CA GLU A 20 52.04 38.45 -14.15
C GLU A 20 53.47 38.17 -14.64
N THR A 21 53.71 37.02 -15.28
CA THR A 21 55.04 36.61 -15.76
C THR A 21 55.34 36.94 -17.23
N ASN A 22 54.37 37.42 -18.02
CA ASN A 22 54.53 37.53 -19.48
C ASN A 22 54.33 38.95 -20.04
N GLN A 23 55.23 39.88 -19.67
CA GLN A 23 55.71 40.90 -20.62
C GLN A 23 56.84 40.29 -21.47
N LYS A 24 56.53 39.26 -22.27
CA LYS A 24 57.26 38.84 -23.48
C LYS A 24 56.73 37.50 -23.99
N SER A 25 56.44 37.48 -25.28
CA SER A 25 56.12 36.33 -26.15
C SER A 25 54.64 35.94 -26.30
N ASN A 26 54.27 35.81 -27.58
CA ASN A 26 52.96 35.52 -28.15
C ASN A 26 52.39 34.17 -27.70
N ILE A 27 51.48 34.16 -26.71
CA ILE A 27 50.73 32.94 -26.32
C ILE A 27 49.23 33.02 -26.65
N PHE A 28 48.76 34.10 -27.29
CA PHE A 28 47.47 34.08 -27.99
C PHE A 28 47.65 33.62 -29.44
N THR A 29 48.13 32.39 -29.62
CA THR A 29 47.93 31.72 -30.90
C THR A 29 46.45 31.36 -31.01
N THR A 30 45.88 31.51 -32.20
CA THR A 30 44.49 31.13 -32.52
C THR A 30 44.15 29.70 -32.08
N GLU A 31 45.15 28.82 -32.03
CA GLU A 31 45.04 27.43 -31.55
C GLU A 31 44.70 27.32 -30.06
N ASN A 32 45.34 28.10 -29.18
CA ASN A 32 45.06 28.05 -27.74
C ASN A 32 43.64 28.55 -27.40
N ILE A 33 43.18 29.59 -28.12
CA ILE A 33 41.81 30.11 -27.98
C ILE A 33 40.80 29.05 -28.47
N ALA A 34 41.08 28.36 -29.58
CA ALA A 34 40.22 27.31 -30.12
C ALA A 34 40.12 26.10 -29.18
N ILE A 35 41.22 25.66 -28.56
CA ILE A 35 41.24 24.58 -27.57
C ILE A 35 40.41 24.95 -26.35
N PHE A 36 40.51 26.19 -25.86
CA PHE A 36 39.73 26.65 -24.71
C PHE A 36 38.22 26.73 -25.01
N ALA A 37 37.86 27.24 -26.19
CA ALA A 37 36.47 27.25 -26.66
C ALA A 37 35.91 25.83 -26.82
N ALA A 38 36.72 24.88 -27.29
CA ALA A 38 36.35 23.47 -27.38
C ALA A 38 36.11 22.84 -25.99
N LEU A 39 36.93 23.14 -24.98
CA LEU A 39 36.74 22.63 -23.62
C LEU A 39 35.49 23.21 -22.94
N LEU A 40 35.23 24.51 -23.10
CA LEU A 40 34.02 25.15 -22.57
C LEU A 40 32.75 24.63 -23.24
N SER A 41 32.76 24.47 -24.57
CA SER A 41 31.63 23.90 -25.31
C SER A 41 31.38 22.44 -24.94
N PHE A 42 32.44 21.63 -24.78
CA PHE A 42 32.33 20.25 -24.31
C PHE A 42 31.82 20.14 -22.88
N GLY A 43 32.29 21.00 -21.97
CA GLY A 43 31.79 21.11 -20.60
C GLY A 43 30.31 21.50 -20.54
N GLY A 44 29.91 22.48 -21.35
CA GLY A 44 28.51 22.89 -21.51
C GLY A 44 27.62 21.78 -22.07
N LEU A 45 28.14 21.02 -23.03
CA LEU A 45 27.45 19.85 -23.60
C LEU A 45 27.26 18.75 -22.55
N LEU A 46 28.32 18.39 -21.80
CA LEU A 46 28.25 17.38 -20.73
C LEU A 46 27.30 17.80 -19.60
N TYR A 47 27.32 19.08 -19.22
CA TYR A 47 26.39 19.63 -18.22
C TYR A 47 24.93 19.52 -18.71
N THR A 48 24.69 19.90 -19.96
CA THR A 48 23.36 19.84 -20.59
C THR A 48 22.86 18.40 -20.70
N VAL A 49 23.70 17.46 -21.14
CA VAL A 49 23.39 16.03 -21.23
C VAL A 49 23.06 15.46 -19.85
N ARG A 50 23.86 15.77 -18.81
CA ARG A 50 23.58 15.33 -17.43
C ARG A 50 22.31 15.94 -16.85
N LYS A 51 22.00 17.19 -17.18
CA LYS A 51 20.76 17.85 -16.72
C LYS A 51 19.54 17.24 -17.41
N ASN A 52 19.61 17.01 -18.72
CA ASN A 52 18.55 16.38 -19.50
C ASN A 52 18.31 14.93 -19.05
N SER A 53 19.35 14.15 -18.77
CA SER A 53 19.17 12.78 -18.27
C SER A 53 18.52 12.74 -16.87
N LYS A 54 18.90 13.65 -15.97
CA LYS A 54 18.23 13.81 -14.67
C LYS A 54 16.75 14.19 -14.81
N LEU A 55 16.43 15.08 -15.74
CA LEU A 55 15.05 15.49 -16.02
C LEU A 55 14.22 14.34 -16.59
N GLN A 56 14.78 13.58 -17.53
CA GLN A 56 14.13 12.38 -18.09
C GLN A 56 13.87 11.33 -17.00
N ASN A 57 14.86 11.04 -16.16
CA ASN A 57 14.70 10.09 -15.05
C ASN A 57 13.65 10.54 -14.02
N ALA A 58 13.62 11.84 -13.70
CA ALA A 58 12.61 12.40 -12.81
C ALA A 58 11.20 12.30 -13.42
N ASN A 59 11.04 12.58 -14.71
CA ASN A 59 9.75 12.48 -15.41
C ASN A 59 9.26 11.03 -15.48
N ALA A 60 10.12 10.08 -15.84
CA ALA A 60 9.79 8.65 -15.86
C ALA A 60 9.39 8.14 -14.46
N ARG A 61 10.09 8.59 -13.42
CA ARG A 61 9.74 8.24 -12.03
C ARG A 61 8.40 8.84 -11.60
N VAL A 62 8.10 10.08 -12.00
CA VAL A 62 6.80 10.72 -11.73
C VAL A 62 5.67 9.99 -12.44
N GLU A 63 5.85 9.61 -13.70
CA GLU A 63 4.89 8.81 -14.46
C GLU A 63 4.63 7.46 -13.79
N TRP A 64 5.70 6.74 -13.43
CA TRP A 64 5.60 5.49 -12.65
C TRP A 64 4.82 5.69 -11.35
N ILE A 65 5.08 6.77 -10.58
CA ILE A 65 4.33 7.10 -9.35
C ILE A 65 2.83 7.28 -9.64
N GLN A 66 2.47 7.98 -10.72
CA GLN A 66 1.06 8.20 -11.07
C GLN A 66 0.38 6.90 -11.49
N ASN A 67 1.04 6.05 -12.28
CA ASN A 67 0.50 4.75 -12.67
C ASN A 67 0.24 3.86 -11.45
N VAL A 68 1.20 3.76 -10.52
CA VAL A 68 1.01 3.00 -9.26
C VAL A 68 -0.17 3.56 -8.46
N ARG A 69 -0.29 4.88 -8.36
CA ARG A 69 -1.40 5.53 -7.65
C ARG A 69 -2.75 5.22 -8.27
N ASN A 70 -2.86 5.32 -9.60
CA ASN A 70 -4.10 5.09 -10.32
C ASN A 70 -4.57 3.64 -10.19
N VAL A 71 -3.66 2.69 -10.47
CA VAL A 71 -3.99 1.25 -10.33
C VAL A 71 -4.37 0.90 -8.89
N THR A 72 -3.67 1.46 -7.89
CA THR A 72 -4.03 1.26 -6.48
C THR A 72 -5.42 1.82 -6.16
N ALA A 73 -5.76 3.00 -6.67
CA ALA A 73 -7.07 3.60 -6.45
C ALA A 73 -8.19 2.77 -7.09
N GLU A 74 -7.98 2.25 -8.31
CA GLU A 74 -8.93 1.36 -8.97
C GLU A 74 -9.13 0.06 -8.20
N ILE A 75 -8.05 -0.56 -7.68
CA ILE A 75 -8.13 -1.75 -6.83
C ILE A 75 -8.98 -1.46 -5.58
N ILE A 76 -8.64 -0.40 -4.84
CA ILE A 76 -9.35 -0.04 -3.60
C ILE A 76 -10.82 0.23 -3.89
N SER A 77 -11.13 1.02 -4.92
CA SER A 77 -12.50 1.35 -5.29
C SER A 77 -13.29 0.10 -5.66
N SER A 78 -12.73 -0.74 -6.52
CA SER A 78 -13.43 -1.94 -7.02
C SER A 78 -13.66 -2.95 -5.90
N TYR A 79 -12.64 -3.25 -5.09
CA TYR A 79 -12.83 -4.13 -3.94
C TYR A 79 -13.78 -3.55 -2.89
N SER A 80 -13.79 -2.23 -2.69
CA SER A 80 -14.80 -1.60 -1.83
C SER A 80 -16.21 -1.78 -2.41
N SER A 81 -16.39 -1.66 -3.73
CA SER A 81 -17.67 -1.96 -4.38
C SER A 81 -18.10 -3.41 -4.15
N ALA A 82 -17.19 -4.39 -4.29
CA ALA A 82 -17.50 -5.80 -4.03
C ALA A 82 -17.90 -6.09 -2.58
N LEU A 83 -17.39 -5.34 -1.60
CA LEU A 83 -17.78 -5.48 -0.19
C LEU A 83 -19.18 -4.89 0.11
N ASN A 84 -19.70 -4.04 -0.77
CA ASN A 84 -21.01 -3.39 -0.64
C ASN A 84 -22.00 -3.87 -1.70
N GLU A 85 -21.71 -5.01 -2.34
CA GLU A 85 -22.56 -5.61 -3.38
C GLU A 85 -23.20 -6.89 -2.83
N ASP A 86 -24.49 -7.04 -3.07
CA ASP A 86 -25.30 -8.17 -2.61
C ASP A 86 -25.41 -9.27 -3.68
N ASP A 87 -25.27 -8.91 -4.97
CA ASP A 87 -25.32 -9.88 -6.07
C ASP A 87 -24.01 -10.68 -6.18
N PRO A 88 -24.03 -12.01 -5.96
CA PRO A 88 -22.84 -12.85 -6.07
C PRO A 88 -22.19 -12.85 -7.47
N GLU A 89 -22.96 -12.62 -8.54
CA GLU A 89 -22.43 -12.58 -9.90
C GLU A 89 -21.63 -11.30 -10.16
N GLU A 90 -22.15 -10.14 -9.72
CA GLU A 90 -21.42 -8.87 -9.80
C GLU A 90 -20.19 -8.86 -8.87
N VAL A 91 -20.31 -9.40 -7.65
CA VAL A 91 -19.14 -9.59 -6.76
C VAL A 91 -18.04 -10.39 -7.46
N GLN A 92 -18.40 -11.52 -8.09
CA GLN A 92 -17.43 -12.32 -8.82
C GLN A 92 -16.76 -11.54 -9.94
N LYS A 93 -17.54 -10.85 -10.76
CA LYS A 93 -17.05 -10.08 -11.91
C LYS A 93 -16.04 -9.03 -11.47
N ILE A 94 -16.38 -8.25 -10.43
CA ILE A 94 -15.48 -7.26 -9.84
C ILE A 94 -14.17 -7.93 -9.39
N ILE A 95 -14.24 -9.05 -8.65
CA ILE A 95 -13.05 -9.72 -8.11
C ILE A 95 -12.14 -10.25 -9.22
N VAL A 96 -12.71 -10.79 -10.31
CA VAL A 96 -11.94 -11.22 -11.48
C VAL A 96 -11.23 -10.04 -12.15
N GLU A 97 -11.93 -8.92 -12.35
CA GLU A 97 -11.35 -7.72 -12.94
C GLU A 97 -10.24 -7.11 -12.08
N VAL A 98 -10.39 -7.13 -10.75
CA VAL A 98 -9.36 -6.60 -9.84
C VAL A 98 -8.11 -7.46 -9.82
N ARG A 99 -8.24 -8.78 -10.04
CA ARG A 99 -7.08 -9.67 -10.08
C ARG A 99 -6.06 -9.22 -11.12
N GLU A 100 -6.50 -8.85 -12.32
CA GLU A 100 -5.60 -8.32 -13.34
C GLU A 100 -4.91 -7.02 -12.90
N LYS A 101 -5.63 -6.15 -12.17
CA LYS A 101 -5.08 -4.91 -11.63
C LYS A 101 -4.04 -5.18 -10.53
N ILE A 102 -4.26 -6.18 -9.68
CA ILE A 102 -3.29 -6.64 -8.67
C ILE A 102 -2.01 -7.12 -9.34
N GLU A 103 -2.09 -7.97 -10.36
CA GLU A 103 -0.91 -8.45 -11.09
C GLU A 103 -0.14 -7.28 -11.73
N ARG A 104 -0.86 -6.34 -12.35
CA ARG A 104 -0.24 -5.11 -12.87
C ARG A 104 0.44 -4.29 -11.79
N LEU A 105 -0.18 -4.17 -10.60
CA LEU A 105 0.41 -3.45 -9.48
C LEU A 105 1.69 -4.14 -9.00
N ILE A 106 1.70 -5.47 -8.91
CA ILE A 106 2.87 -6.28 -8.56
C ILE A 106 4.02 -6.03 -9.53
N LEU A 107 3.76 -5.92 -10.84
CA LEU A 107 4.80 -5.65 -11.84
C LEU A 107 5.54 -4.32 -11.63
N PHE A 108 4.94 -3.34 -10.95
CA PHE A 108 5.64 -2.10 -10.60
C PHE A 108 6.68 -2.29 -9.47
N PHE A 109 6.56 -3.36 -8.68
CA PHE A 109 7.45 -3.71 -7.58
C PHE A 109 8.40 -4.83 -8.03
N GLY A 110 9.53 -4.44 -8.63
CA GLY A 110 10.55 -5.38 -9.07
C GLY A 110 11.14 -6.22 -7.92
N HIS A 111 11.75 -7.36 -8.28
CA HIS A 111 12.37 -8.26 -7.31
C HIS A 111 13.45 -7.57 -6.47
N GLU A 112 13.56 -7.94 -5.20
CA GLU A 112 14.67 -7.49 -4.36
C GLU A 112 15.86 -8.44 -4.45
N THR A 113 17.08 -7.89 -4.35
CA THR A 113 18.31 -8.68 -4.35
C THR A 113 18.71 -9.16 -2.96
N LYS A 114 18.16 -8.57 -1.88
CA LYS A 114 18.46 -8.94 -0.50
C LYS A 114 17.21 -8.85 0.37
N LYS A 115 16.83 -9.96 1.01
CA LYS A 115 15.83 -9.96 2.09
C LYS A 115 16.52 -9.48 3.37
N GLU A 116 16.23 -8.27 3.83
CA GLU A 116 16.63 -7.87 5.18
C GLU A 116 15.63 -8.46 6.18
N LYS A 117 16.11 -8.83 7.38
CA LYS A 117 15.23 -9.28 8.48
C LYS A 117 14.66 -8.03 9.17
N ASP A 118 13.44 -8.12 9.68
CA ASP A 118 12.74 -7.07 10.44
C ASP A 118 12.50 -5.74 9.70
N ILE A 119 11.95 -5.82 8.48
CA ILE A 119 11.52 -4.63 7.73
C ILE A 119 10.06 -4.31 8.06
N ASP A 120 9.81 -3.10 8.56
CA ASP A 120 8.46 -2.54 8.66
C ASP A 120 8.05 -1.92 7.31
N VAL A 121 7.02 -2.48 6.67
CA VAL A 121 6.47 -1.97 5.41
C VAL A 121 5.95 -0.52 5.55
N LEU A 122 5.57 -0.11 6.76
CA LEU A 122 5.07 1.23 7.08
C LEU A 122 6.17 2.22 7.50
N ASP A 123 7.46 1.84 7.48
CA ASP A 123 8.55 2.76 7.79
C ASP A 123 8.53 4.00 6.86
N ILE A 124 8.62 5.20 7.41
CA ILE A 124 8.54 6.43 6.61
C ILE A 124 9.90 6.87 6.05
N LYS A 125 11.00 6.21 6.44
CA LYS A 125 12.37 6.65 6.13
C LYS A 125 12.89 6.08 4.82
N SER A 126 12.59 4.82 4.51
CA SER A 126 13.16 4.11 3.35
C SER A 126 12.18 3.15 2.67
N ASN A 127 12.43 2.87 1.39
CA ASN A 127 11.73 1.83 0.61
C ASN A 127 12.56 0.54 0.45
N LYS A 128 13.77 0.51 0.98
CA LYS A 128 14.64 -0.67 0.92
C LYS A 128 13.96 -1.84 1.63
N GLY A 129 13.91 -3.02 1.00
CA GLY A 129 13.32 -4.21 1.61
C GLY A 129 11.82 -4.37 1.41
N LYS A 130 11.12 -3.34 0.90
CA LYS A 130 9.66 -3.29 0.95
C LYS A 130 8.97 -3.95 -0.22
N ASN A 131 9.62 -4.08 -1.38
CA ASN A 131 8.93 -4.57 -2.58
C ASN A 131 8.38 -5.97 -2.36
N SER A 132 9.17 -6.88 -1.77
CA SER A 132 8.69 -8.23 -1.47
C SER A 132 7.53 -8.23 -0.50
N LEU A 133 7.56 -7.39 0.54
CA LEU A 133 6.46 -7.29 1.52
C LEU A 133 5.18 -6.75 0.91
N ILE A 134 5.30 -5.79 -0.03
CA ILE A 134 4.15 -5.26 -0.78
C ILE A 134 3.57 -6.34 -1.68
N VAL A 135 4.42 -7.07 -2.41
CA VAL A 135 3.98 -8.17 -3.28
C VAL A 135 3.29 -9.26 -2.46
N ASP A 136 3.90 -9.72 -1.36
CA ASP A 136 3.30 -10.73 -0.47
C ASP A 136 1.94 -10.27 0.07
N PHE A 137 1.84 -8.99 0.46
CA PHE A 137 0.58 -8.40 0.92
C PHE A 137 -0.48 -8.35 -0.19
N LEU A 138 -0.11 -7.96 -1.42
CA LEU A 138 -1.02 -7.91 -2.56
C LEU A 138 -1.52 -9.31 -2.97
N THR A 139 -0.63 -10.31 -2.96
CA THR A 139 -1.00 -11.70 -3.23
C THR A 139 -1.98 -12.21 -2.19
N LYS A 140 -1.68 -11.99 -0.90
CA LYS A 140 -2.59 -12.38 0.19
C LYS A 140 -3.94 -11.68 0.07
N LEU A 141 -3.95 -10.37 -0.21
CA LEU A 141 -5.19 -9.60 -0.41
C LEU A 141 -6.04 -10.21 -1.52
N SER A 142 -5.44 -10.53 -2.67
CA SER A 142 -6.13 -11.18 -3.77
C SER A 142 -6.74 -12.52 -3.35
N ASP A 143 -5.99 -13.36 -2.63
CA ASP A 143 -6.47 -14.66 -2.15
C ASP A 143 -7.62 -14.54 -1.14
N ASP A 144 -7.54 -13.57 -0.23
CA ASP A 144 -8.58 -13.29 0.75
C ASP A 144 -9.88 -12.81 0.05
N PHE A 145 -9.78 -11.98 -0.99
CA PHE A 145 -10.95 -11.62 -1.81
C PHE A 145 -11.50 -12.80 -2.63
N LEU A 146 -10.66 -13.73 -3.10
CA LEU A 146 -11.15 -14.98 -3.71
C LEU A 146 -11.91 -15.84 -2.70
N LYS A 147 -11.46 -15.89 -1.45
CA LYS A 147 -12.18 -16.57 -0.36
C LYS A 147 -13.51 -15.87 -0.06
N TYR A 148 -13.53 -14.54 -0.01
CA TYR A 148 -14.76 -13.76 0.14
C TYR A 148 -15.78 -14.08 -0.95
N ASN A 149 -15.38 -14.09 -2.23
CA ASN A 149 -16.25 -14.48 -3.35
C ASN A 149 -16.89 -15.86 -3.14
N LYS A 150 -16.10 -16.85 -2.70
CA LYS A 150 -16.60 -18.20 -2.40
C LYS A 150 -17.65 -18.18 -1.28
N ASN A 151 -17.42 -17.38 -0.23
CA ASN A 151 -18.35 -17.24 0.88
C ASN A 151 -19.68 -16.60 0.44
N VAL A 152 -19.62 -15.54 -0.37
CA VAL A 152 -20.81 -14.87 -0.92
C VAL A 152 -21.59 -15.84 -1.81
N LYS A 153 -20.92 -16.49 -2.77
CA LYS A 153 -21.55 -17.47 -3.67
C LYS A 153 -22.21 -18.65 -2.96
N SER A 154 -21.55 -19.18 -1.93
CA SER A 154 -22.08 -20.29 -1.14
C SER A 154 -23.15 -19.85 -0.14
N ARG A 155 -23.40 -18.54 0.00
CA ARG A 155 -24.32 -17.96 0.99
C ARG A 155 -24.04 -18.44 2.41
N ILE A 156 -22.78 -18.69 2.73
CA ILE A 156 -22.38 -19.31 4.00
C ILE A 156 -22.80 -18.49 5.21
N LEU A 157 -22.79 -17.16 5.10
CA LEU A 157 -23.21 -16.26 6.16
C LEU A 157 -24.72 -16.37 6.39
N SER A 158 -25.54 -16.20 5.35
CA SER A 158 -27.00 -16.29 5.46
C SER A 158 -27.46 -17.66 5.94
N GLN A 159 -26.79 -18.74 5.53
CA GLN A 159 -27.07 -20.09 6.04
C GLN A 159 -26.71 -20.24 7.52
N ALA A 160 -25.60 -19.66 7.95
CA ALA A 160 -25.19 -19.68 9.36
C ALA A 160 -26.12 -18.84 10.23
N GLU A 161 -26.56 -17.67 9.76
CA GLU A 161 -27.53 -16.82 10.44
C GLU A 161 -28.90 -17.50 10.57
N ALA A 162 -29.43 -18.08 9.49
CA ALA A 162 -30.69 -18.82 9.54
C ALA A 162 -30.63 -20.02 10.51
N ARG A 163 -29.48 -20.71 10.55
CA ARG A 163 -29.27 -21.80 11.52
C ARG A 163 -29.19 -21.28 12.95
N LEU A 164 -28.51 -20.15 13.17
CA LEU A 164 -28.43 -19.51 14.48
C LEU A 164 -29.80 -19.09 14.99
N ASP A 165 -30.64 -18.51 14.13
CA ASP A 165 -32.01 -18.11 14.47
C ASP A 165 -32.89 -19.33 14.82
N SER A 166 -32.74 -20.43 14.09
CA SER A 166 -33.41 -21.70 14.40
C SER A 166 -32.99 -22.24 15.77
N LEU A 167 -31.68 -22.26 16.06
CA LEU A 167 -31.15 -22.72 17.36
C LEU A 167 -31.58 -21.80 18.50
N ASN A 168 -31.65 -20.49 18.25
CA ASN A 168 -32.15 -19.52 19.22
C ASN A 168 -33.62 -19.80 19.58
N SER A 169 -34.45 -20.06 18.57
CA SER A 169 -35.86 -20.41 18.78
C SER A 169 -35.99 -21.72 19.56
N GLU A 170 -35.20 -22.74 19.21
CA GLU A 170 -35.16 -24.02 19.91
C GLU A 170 -34.72 -23.88 21.38
N LEU A 171 -33.77 -22.99 21.68
CA LEU A 171 -33.36 -22.68 23.05
C LEU A 171 -34.51 -22.10 23.88
N GLN A 172 -35.26 -21.15 23.31
CA GLN A 172 -36.34 -20.44 24.01
C GLN A 172 -37.59 -21.30 24.20
N ASP A 173 -37.97 -22.11 23.20
CA ASP A 173 -39.28 -22.77 23.19
C ASP A 173 -39.34 -24.01 24.08
N ASN A 174 -38.27 -24.81 24.16
CA ASN A 174 -38.34 -26.15 24.77
C ASN A 174 -37.11 -26.55 25.59
N ASN A 175 -36.10 -25.67 25.72
CA ASN A 175 -34.80 -26.04 26.29
C ASN A 175 -34.40 -25.20 27.50
N ILE A 176 -35.32 -24.42 28.06
CA ILE A 176 -35.14 -23.80 29.37
C ILE A 176 -35.27 -24.88 30.45
N VAL A 177 -34.16 -25.17 31.15
CA VAL A 177 -34.11 -26.16 32.23
C VAL A 177 -34.18 -25.52 33.63
N GLY A 178 -34.17 -24.19 33.72
CA GLY A 178 -34.32 -23.46 34.97
C GLY A 178 -34.04 -21.97 34.83
N ILE A 179 -33.97 -21.30 35.97
CA ILE A 179 -33.55 -19.89 36.07
C ILE A 179 -32.11 -19.89 36.58
N GLU A 180 -31.23 -19.23 35.85
CA GLU A 180 -29.81 -19.06 36.21
C GLU A 180 -29.63 -17.85 37.13
N TYR A 181 -30.31 -16.73 36.82
CA TYR A 181 -30.26 -15.51 37.60
C TYR A 181 -31.55 -14.70 37.47
N GLN A 182 -31.96 -13.98 38.52
CA GLN A 182 -33.10 -13.08 38.53
C GLN A 182 -32.81 -11.84 39.36
N GLU A 183 -33.08 -10.66 38.79
CA GLU A 183 -32.96 -9.40 39.50
C GLU A 183 -34.05 -8.40 39.07
N VAL A 184 -34.34 -7.44 39.96
CA VAL A 184 -35.21 -6.31 39.64
C VAL A 184 -34.34 -5.14 39.24
N ILE A 185 -34.50 -4.66 38.01
CA ILE A 185 -33.79 -3.50 37.46
C ILE A 185 -34.76 -2.35 37.21
N GLU A 186 -34.33 -1.13 37.52
CA GLU A 186 -35.11 0.08 37.23
C GLU A 186 -34.72 0.63 35.86
N ILE A 187 -35.70 0.75 34.95
CA ILE A 187 -35.54 1.38 33.63
C ILE A 187 -36.65 2.42 33.50
N ASP A 188 -36.26 3.67 33.24
CA ASP A 188 -37.19 4.81 33.08
C ASP A 188 -38.17 4.99 34.25
N GLY A 189 -37.69 4.85 35.50
CA GLY A 189 -38.50 5.02 36.70
C GLY A 189 -39.46 3.86 36.99
N ARG A 190 -39.31 2.73 36.29
CA ARG A 190 -40.15 1.53 36.47
C ARG A 190 -39.30 0.30 36.75
N ASN A 191 -39.75 -0.50 37.71
CA ASN A 191 -39.12 -1.77 38.05
C ASN A 191 -39.48 -2.84 37.01
N HIS A 192 -38.46 -3.50 36.47
CA HIS A 192 -38.56 -4.61 35.52
C HIS A 192 -37.87 -5.84 36.11
N MET A 193 -38.46 -7.02 35.93
CA MET A 193 -37.81 -8.28 36.28
C MET A 193 -36.90 -8.70 35.13
N SER A 194 -35.60 -8.71 35.37
CA SER A 194 -34.60 -9.33 34.50
C SER A 194 -34.45 -10.79 34.90
N THR A 195 -34.62 -11.71 33.95
CA THR A 195 -34.48 -13.16 34.16
C THR A 195 -33.51 -13.72 33.15
N GLU A 196 -32.44 -14.36 33.64
CA GLU A 196 -31.53 -15.16 32.84
C GLU A 196 -31.88 -16.64 33.02
N TYR A 197 -32.11 -17.33 31.92
CA TYR A 197 -32.52 -18.74 31.93
C TYR A 197 -31.31 -19.67 31.81
N LYS A 198 -31.37 -20.79 32.53
CA LYS A 198 -30.47 -21.92 32.32
C LYS A 198 -31.03 -22.76 31.18
N TYR A 199 -30.21 -23.03 30.18
CA TYR A 199 -30.59 -23.83 29.01
C TYR A 199 -30.00 -25.24 29.03
N ASN A 200 -30.58 -26.13 28.23
CA ASN A 200 -29.98 -27.42 27.90
C ASN A 200 -28.58 -27.21 27.30
N GLU A 201 -27.56 -27.84 27.91
CA GLU A 201 -26.15 -27.63 27.53
C GLU A 201 -25.84 -28.09 26.10
N GLU A 202 -26.52 -29.12 25.58
CA GLU A 202 -26.29 -29.61 24.22
C GLU A 202 -26.73 -28.56 23.19
N VAL A 203 -27.96 -28.05 23.32
CA VAL A 203 -28.50 -27.05 22.40
C VAL A 203 -27.75 -25.72 22.56
N LYS A 204 -27.39 -25.34 23.80
CA LYS A 204 -26.58 -24.15 24.09
C LYS A 204 -25.20 -24.24 23.42
N SER A 205 -24.54 -25.39 23.50
CA SER A 205 -23.25 -25.61 22.84
C SER A 205 -23.34 -25.50 21.31
N GLN A 206 -24.42 -26.02 20.71
CA GLN A 206 -24.65 -25.88 19.27
C GLN A 206 -24.88 -24.42 18.87
N TYR A 207 -25.69 -23.70 19.65
CA TYR A 207 -25.92 -22.26 19.46
C TYR A 207 -24.62 -21.47 19.55
N ASP A 208 -23.82 -21.66 20.61
CA ASP A 208 -22.55 -20.94 20.82
C ASP A 208 -21.55 -21.19 19.68
N LYS A 209 -21.53 -22.42 19.16
CA LYS A 209 -20.70 -22.79 18.00
C LYS A 209 -21.14 -22.06 16.73
N GLU A 210 -22.44 -22.04 16.43
CA GLU A 210 -22.93 -21.35 15.23
C GLU A 210 -22.79 -19.83 15.37
N ALA A 211 -23.01 -19.27 16.57
CA ALA A 211 -22.79 -17.86 16.87
C ALA A 211 -21.33 -17.46 16.65
N SER A 212 -20.39 -18.30 17.10
CA SER A 212 -18.96 -18.09 16.87
C SER A 212 -18.63 -18.09 15.38
N LYS A 213 -19.22 -19.00 14.60
CA LYS A 213 -19.03 -19.06 13.14
C LYS A 213 -19.57 -17.82 12.43
N VAL A 214 -20.77 -17.34 12.78
CA VAL A 214 -21.32 -16.08 12.23
C VAL A 214 -20.37 -14.92 12.54
N LYS A 215 -19.89 -14.83 13.79
CA LYS A 215 -18.95 -13.80 14.23
C LYS A 215 -17.63 -13.85 13.46
N GLU A 216 -17.07 -15.04 13.23
CA GLU A 216 -15.84 -15.22 12.45
C GLU A 216 -16.00 -14.76 11.00
N ILE A 217 -17.11 -15.11 10.35
CA ILE A 217 -17.38 -14.70 8.97
C ILE A 217 -17.53 -13.17 8.88
N LYS A 218 -18.28 -12.55 9.79
CA LYS A 218 -18.44 -11.08 9.84
C LYS A 218 -17.11 -10.38 10.09
N LYS A 219 -16.31 -10.87 11.06
CA LYS A 219 -14.98 -10.35 11.35
C LYS A 219 -14.04 -10.45 10.14
N PHE A 220 -14.07 -11.57 9.42
CA PHE A 220 -13.30 -11.72 8.19
C PHE A 220 -13.69 -10.65 7.15
N ASN A 221 -14.98 -10.41 6.94
CA ASN A 221 -15.43 -9.37 6.01
C ASN A 221 -14.99 -7.95 6.44
N GLU A 222 -15.03 -7.64 7.74
CA GLU A 222 -14.53 -6.37 8.29
C GLU A 222 -13.00 -6.23 8.13
N GLU A 223 -12.25 -7.32 8.29
CA GLU A 223 -10.80 -7.35 8.12
C GLU A 223 -10.39 -7.02 6.66
N LEU A 224 -11.16 -7.47 5.66
CA LEU A 224 -10.93 -7.10 4.26
C LEU A 224 -10.99 -5.59 4.02
N ALA A 225 -11.98 -4.91 4.62
CA ALA A 225 -12.10 -3.45 4.52
C ALA A 225 -10.88 -2.75 5.16
N ASN A 226 -10.40 -3.27 6.30
CA ASN A 226 -9.20 -2.78 6.96
C ASN A 226 -7.93 -3.03 6.11
N ASP A 227 -7.86 -4.15 5.39
CA ASP A 227 -6.75 -4.43 4.50
C ASP A 227 -6.71 -3.47 3.29
N LEU A 228 -7.86 -3.01 2.78
CA LEU A 228 -7.89 -1.93 1.77
C LEU A 228 -7.34 -0.61 2.32
N VAL A 229 -7.64 -0.29 3.57
CA VAL A 229 -7.06 0.87 4.27
C VAL A 229 -5.55 0.70 4.44
N LYS A 230 -5.09 -0.51 4.75
CA LYS A 230 -3.68 -0.84 4.88
C LYS A 230 -2.95 -0.71 3.53
N LEU A 231 -3.53 -1.21 2.44
CA LEU A 231 -3.02 -1.04 1.07
C LEU A 231 -2.77 0.43 0.75
N ARG A 232 -3.80 1.28 0.98
CA ARG A 232 -3.71 2.73 0.78
C ARG A 232 -2.52 3.32 1.53
N ASN A 233 -2.35 2.95 2.80
CA ASN A 233 -1.29 3.50 3.64
C ASN A 233 0.11 3.04 3.19
N ILE A 234 0.27 1.75 2.87
CA ILE A 234 1.50 1.18 2.32
C ILE A 234 1.93 1.94 1.06
N ILE A 235 1.03 2.05 0.08
CA ILE A 235 1.33 2.70 -1.21
C ILE A 235 1.56 4.20 -1.03
N ARG A 236 0.77 4.88 -0.19
CA ARG A 236 0.95 6.31 0.11
C ARG A 236 2.35 6.60 0.66
N ILE A 237 2.81 5.81 1.64
CA ILE A 237 4.13 5.98 2.25
C ILE A 237 5.22 5.69 1.23
N TYR A 238 5.11 4.55 0.52
CA TYR A 238 6.08 4.14 -0.49
C TYR A 238 6.27 5.22 -1.57
N LEU A 239 5.16 5.70 -2.15
CA LEU A 239 5.19 6.73 -3.19
C LEU A 239 5.67 8.09 -2.68
N LYS A 240 5.42 8.43 -1.41
CA LYS A 240 5.95 9.67 -0.82
C LYS A 240 7.47 9.67 -0.79
N ILE A 241 8.09 8.54 -0.48
CA ILE A 241 9.55 8.37 -0.49
C ILE A 241 10.08 8.49 -1.93
N GLU A 242 9.48 7.81 -2.90
CA GLU A 242 9.89 7.91 -4.32
C GLU A 242 9.71 9.32 -4.88
N TRP A 243 8.63 10.01 -4.51
CA TRP A 243 8.38 11.40 -4.90
C TRP A 243 9.47 12.34 -4.39
N ASN A 244 9.89 12.15 -3.13
CA ASN A 244 10.98 12.94 -2.55
C ASN A 244 12.33 12.65 -3.22
N LYS A 245 12.56 11.45 -3.77
CA LYS A 245 13.73 11.13 -4.61
C LYS A 245 13.65 11.81 -5.97
N ALA A 246 12.49 11.74 -6.64
CA ALA A 246 12.26 12.38 -7.93
C ALA A 246 12.52 13.89 -7.87
N LYS A 247 12.02 14.58 -6.82
CA LYS A 247 12.29 16.01 -6.58
C LYS A 247 13.78 16.36 -6.47
N LYS A 248 14.62 15.41 -6.06
CA LYS A 248 16.08 15.57 -5.94
C LYS A 248 16.82 15.17 -7.23
N GLY A 249 16.12 14.79 -8.29
CA GLY A 249 16.70 14.28 -9.53
C GLY A 249 17.49 12.98 -9.32
N LYS A 250 17.09 12.18 -8.32
CA LYS A 250 17.65 10.87 -7.98
C LYS A 250 16.73 9.77 -8.45
#